data_AF-A0A2M4ANA9-F1
#
_entry.id   AF-A0A2M4ANA9-F1
#
_cell.length_a   1.000
_cell.length_b   1.000
_cell.length_c   1.000
_cell.angle_alpha   90.00
_cell.angle_beta   90.00
_cell.angle_gamma   90.00
#
_symmetry.space_group_name_H-M   'P 1'
#
loop_
_entity.id
_entity.type
_entity.pdbx_description
1 polymer ?
#
loop_
_entity_poly.entity_id
_entity_poly.type
_entity_poly.pdbx_seq_one_letter_code
_entity_poly.pdbx_strand_id
1 'polypeptide(L)'
;IFFSKLLASLTVQYFQSDESIGERSTCIVTGLAYLLIAMIILIVPEHTLEVGLDNAYHSFNESASTFLESQGLNSSGPASKIVVKFFIAVSCGVVGALFTFPGLRMARMHWDSLKFCQDRVFLKLMLNVSFALPFLLVILWVKPISRDYLTARIFSGMNAPLLSTEAFETIRLIAVVVTVLLRFILMPVYLQAYLNLAHERVEEQKKEAGRITNVELQKKISSIFYYLCVVTLQYVAPILMCLFFTLMYKTLGDFTWSGILKQSAMLDECSADLEYEKSVLAAMTTESSIIDTNDFATVTPESEQELASNILSTAQSFHLSLQSLKSVFTKEVFRGIFGFATWWSCFSWFAASSLGMVYQSYFTKS
;
A
#
# COMPACT_ATOMS: atom_id res chain seq x y z
N ILE A 1 -3.54 -8.04 4.88
CA ILE A 1 -3.93 -9.09 5.86
C ILE A 1 -2.72 -9.80 6.46
N PHE A 2 -2.02 -10.72 5.78
CA PHE A 2 -0.92 -11.50 6.40
C PHE A 2 0.15 -10.63 7.07
N PHE A 3 0.79 -9.71 6.34
CA PHE A 3 1.80 -8.80 6.91
C PHE A 3 1.25 -7.91 8.03
N SER A 4 -0.02 -7.50 7.92
CA SER A 4 -0.74 -6.74 8.94
C SER A 4 -0.90 -7.54 10.24
N LYS A 5 -1.31 -8.82 10.15
CA LYS A 5 -1.41 -9.76 11.28
C LYS A 5 -0.05 -10.07 11.88
N LEU A 6 0.99 -10.21 11.04
CA LEU A 6 2.36 -10.47 11.48
C LEU A 6 2.91 -9.28 12.28
N LEU A 7 2.80 -8.05 11.75
CA LEU A 7 3.19 -6.84 12.47
C LEU A 7 2.38 -6.67 13.75
N ALA A 8 1.07 -6.88 13.73
CA ALA A 8 0.24 -6.84 14.93
C ALA A 8 0.65 -7.87 15.98
N SER A 9 0.98 -9.11 15.58
CA SER A 9 1.46 -10.15 16.49
C SER A 9 2.81 -9.79 17.14
N LEU A 10 3.71 -9.12 16.40
CA LEU A 10 4.97 -8.63 16.95
C LEU A 10 4.73 -7.44 17.90
N THR A 11 3.87 -6.49 17.53
CA THR A 11 3.45 -5.40 18.41
C THR A 11 2.84 -5.93 19.71
N VAL A 12 1.94 -6.91 19.65
CA VAL A 12 1.32 -7.54 20.84
C VAL A 12 2.36 -8.19 21.76
N GLN A 13 3.43 -8.80 21.23
CA GLN A 13 4.51 -9.34 22.06
C GLN A 13 5.25 -8.26 22.85
N TYR A 14 5.54 -7.08 22.25
CA TYR A 14 6.06 -5.94 23.03
C TYR A 14 5.06 -5.45 24.08
N PHE A 15 3.75 -5.49 23.81
CA PHE A 15 2.72 -5.15 24.81
C PHE A 15 2.57 -6.18 25.95
N GLN A 16 3.27 -7.32 25.89
CA GLN A 16 3.27 -8.37 26.92
C GLN A 16 4.57 -8.49 27.73
N SER A 17 5.69 -7.93 27.28
CA SER A 17 6.98 -8.00 28.01
C SER A 17 7.09 -6.91 29.09
N ASP A 18 7.24 -7.24 30.36
CA ASP A 18 7.09 -6.23 31.43
C ASP A 18 8.20 -5.18 31.55
N GLU A 19 9.38 -5.44 30.96
CA GLU A 19 10.47 -4.46 30.85
C GLU A 19 10.18 -3.34 29.82
N SER A 20 9.11 -3.45 29.01
CA SER A 20 8.90 -2.66 27.79
C SER A 20 8.06 -1.37 27.94
N ILE A 21 7.85 -0.85 29.15
CA ILE A 21 6.90 0.26 29.41
C ILE A 21 7.10 1.46 28.46
N GLY A 22 8.35 1.83 28.15
CA GLY A 22 8.68 2.89 27.20
C GLY A 22 8.42 2.55 25.72
N GLU A 23 8.48 1.28 25.33
CA GLU A 23 8.10 0.81 23.99
C GLU A 23 6.57 0.87 23.82
N ARG A 24 5.83 0.36 24.82
CA ARG A 24 4.35 0.39 24.84
C ARG A 24 3.82 1.82 24.70
N SER A 25 4.35 2.77 25.48
CA SER A 25 3.93 4.18 25.42
C SER A 25 4.33 4.84 24.09
N THR A 26 5.53 4.57 23.56
CA THR A 26 5.96 5.05 22.23
C THR A 26 5.00 4.58 21.12
N CYS A 27 4.55 3.33 21.16
CA CYS A 27 3.60 2.79 20.17
C CYS A 27 2.22 3.45 20.25
N ILE A 28 1.72 3.76 21.46
CA ILE A 28 0.45 4.48 21.64
C ILE A 28 0.57 5.92 21.15
N VAL A 29 1.61 6.65 21.59
CA VAL A 29 1.80 8.07 21.23
C VAL A 29 1.99 8.26 19.74
N THR A 30 2.79 7.40 19.08
CA THR A 30 2.92 7.45 17.62
C THR A 30 1.63 7.06 16.89
N GLY A 31 0.88 6.05 17.36
CA GLY A 31 -0.43 5.71 16.79
C GLY A 31 -1.44 6.85 16.84
N LEU A 32 -1.50 7.58 17.96
CA LEU A 32 -2.33 8.77 18.10
C LEU A 32 -1.83 9.93 17.22
N ALA A 33 -0.51 10.15 17.11
CA ALA A 33 0.05 11.14 16.20
C ALA A 33 -0.29 10.82 14.73
N TYR A 34 -0.19 9.56 14.31
CA TYR A 34 -0.59 9.11 12.98
C TYR A 34 -2.10 9.28 12.74
N LEU A 35 -2.95 9.06 13.73
CA LEU A 35 -4.40 9.32 13.64
C LEU A 35 -4.67 10.82 13.42
N LEU A 36 -4.04 11.70 14.18
CA LEU A 36 -4.19 13.16 14.02
C LEU A 36 -3.67 13.64 12.65
N ILE A 37 -2.51 13.13 12.22
CA ILE A 37 -1.95 13.41 10.88
C ILE A 37 -2.91 12.92 9.79
N ALA A 38 -3.48 11.72 9.92
CA ALA A 38 -4.48 11.21 8.98
C ALA A 38 -5.76 12.05 8.94
N MET A 39 -6.26 12.53 10.09
CA MET A 39 -7.40 13.45 10.14
C MET A 39 -7.12 14.76 9.40
N ILE A 40 -5.93 15.35 9.57
CA ILE A 40 -5.51 16.55 8.83
C ILE A 40 -5.46 16.26 7.32
N ILE A 41 -4.84 15.15 6.91
CA ILE A 41 -4.71 14.78 5.49
C ILE A 41 -6.05 14.47 4.83
N LEU A 42 -7.00 13.85 5.51
CA LEU A 42 -8.31 13.50 4.94
C LEU A 42 -9.23 14.73 4.70
N ILE A 43 -8.85 15.89 5.24
CA ILE A 43 -9.45 17.20 4.98
C ILE A 43 -8.80 17.88 3.75
N VAL A 44 -7.57 17.50 3.37
CA VAL A 44 -6.84 18.07 2.23
C VAL A 44 -7.58 17.78 0.90
N PRO A 45 -7.80 18.79 0.04
CA PRO A 45 -8.58 18.63 -1.19
C PRO A 45 -7.82 17.92 -2.31
N GLU A 46 -8.53 17.16 -3.14
CA GLU A 46 -7.97 16.33 -4.22
C GLU A 46 -7.26 17.09 -5.35
N HIS A 47 -7.30 18.43 -5.36
CA HIS A 47 -6.48 19.24 -6.26
C HIS A 47 -5.03 19.37 -5.79
N THR A 48 -4.72 19.02 -4.53
CA THR A 48 -3.33 19.00 -4.01
C THR A 48 -2.81 17.59 -3.81
N LEU A 49 -3.60 16.68 -3.22
CA LEU A 49 -3.23 15.29 -2.98
C LEU A 49 -4.14 14.34 -3.76
N GLU A 50 -3.57 13.59 -4.70
CA GLU A 50 -4.31 12.78 -5.65
C GLU A 50 -4.71 11.41 -5.11
N VAL A 51 -5.55 11.40 -4.09
CA VAL A 51 -5.99 10.13 -3.50
C VAL A 51 -7.08 9.45 -4.34
N GLY A 52 -8.03 10.24 -4.88
CA GLY A 52 -9.25 9.71 -5.51
C GLY A 52 -10.26 9.13 -4.51
N LEU A 53 -10.10 9.43 -3.21
CA LEU A 53 -10.98 8.93 -2.14
C LEU A 53 -12.36 9.58 -2.16
N ASP A 54 -12.46 10.85 -2.55
CA ASP A 54 -13.76 11.51 -2.68
C ASP A 54 -14.51 10.97 -3.92
N ASN A 55 -13.81 10.73 -5.04
CA ASN A 55 -14.41 10.07 -6.22
C ASN A 55 -14.85 8.63 -5.91
N ALA A 56 -14.03 7.88 -5.18
CA ALA A 56 -14.39 6.55 -4.67
C ALA A 56 -15.61 6.60 -3.75
N TYR A 57 -15.71 7.58 -2.85
CA TYR A 57 -16.89 7.77 -2.00
C TYR A 57 -18.16 8.04 -2.83
N HIS A 58 -18.08 8.92 -3.83
CA HIS A 58 -19.23 9.24 -4.68
C HIS A 58 -19.68 8.03 -5.50
N SER A 59 -18.76 7.34 -6.20
CA SER A 59 -19.08 6.14 -6.99
C SER A 59 -19.58 4.97 -6.10
N PHE A 60 -19.03 4.79 -4.89
CA PHE A 60 -19.53 3.81 -3.93
C PHE A 60 -20.96 4.13 -3.48
N ASN A 61 -21.23 5.39 -3.10
CA ASN A 61 -22.53 5.78 -2.58
C ASN A 61 -23.64 5.65 -3.63
N GLU A 62 -23.36 6.06 -4.88
CA GLU A 62 -24.23 5.91 -6.05
C GLU A 62 -24.52 4.43 -6.36
N SER A 63 -23.47 3.62 -6.52
CA SER A 63 -23.60 2.19 -6.82
C SER A 63 -24.32 1.43 -5.67
N ALA A 64 -24.13 1.88 -4.43
CA ALA A 64 -24.80 1.32 -3.27
C ALA A 64 -26.27 1.75 -3.14
N SER A 65 -26.63 2.98 -3.53
CA SER A 65 -28.06 3.38 -3.61
C SER A 65 -28.79 2.56 -4.67
N THR A 66 -28.25 2.40 -5.88
CA THR A 66 -28.87 1.57 -6.93
C THR A 66 -28.96 0.10 -6.51
N PHE A 67 -27.96 -0.42 -5.79
CA PHE A 67 -28.05 -1.75 -5.20
C PHE A 67 -29.16 -1.85 -4.14
N LEU A 68 -29.26 -0.91 -3.20
CA LEU A 68 -30.31 -0.92 -2.17
C LEU A 68 -31.71 -0.77 -2.77
N GLU A 69 -31.88 0.10 -3.76
CA GLU A 69 -33.12 0.22 -4.55
C GLU A 69 -33.50 -1.11 -5.23
N SER A 70 -32.53 -1.84 -5.80
CA SER A 70 -32.77 -3.18 -6.38
C SER A 70 -33.22 -4.22 -5.34
N GLN A 71 -32.95 -3.99 -4.05
CA GLN A 71 -33.39 -4.82 -2.92
C GLN A 71 -34.66 -4.26 -2.25
N GLY A 72 -35.32 -3.24 -2.82
CA GLY A 72 -36.51 -2.59 -2.28
C GLY A 72 -36.26 -1.64 -1.10
N LEU A 73 -35.01 -1.26 -0.84
CA LEU A 73 -34.61 -0.40 0.27
C LEU A 73 -34.34 1.04 -0.19
N ASN A 74 -35.36 1.89 -0.12
CA ASN A 74 -35.24 3.32 -0.42
C ASN A 74 -34.26 4.00 0.57
N SER A 75 -33.05 4.31 0.11
CA SER A 75 -31.98 4.89 0.94
C SER A 75 -31.10 5.83 0.13
N SER A 76 -30.85 7.04 0.63
CA SER A 76 -29.99 8.08 0.01
C SER A 76 -28.48 7.75 0.04
N GLY A 77 -28.12 6.46 0.14
CA GLY A 77 -26.77 5.94 0.28
C GLY A 77 -26.39 5.54 1.72
N PRO A 78 -25.43 4.61 1.92
CA PRO A 78 -25.38 3.84 3.17
C PRO A 78 -24.58 4.48 4.30
N ALA A 79 -23.71 5.46 4.02
CA ALA A 79 -22.75 5.96 5.01
C ALA A 79 -22.36 7.43 4.76
N SER A 80 -22.32 8.24 5.82
CA SER A 80 -21.91 9.65 5.73
C SER A 80 -20.41 9.83 5.50
N LYS A 81 -20.04 10.73 4.58
CA LYS A 81 -18.65 11.04 4.18
C LYS A 81 -17.70 11.28 5.35
N ILE A 82 -18.15 11.96 6.41
CA ILE A 82 -17.32 12.22 7.60
C ILE A 82 -17.10 10.96 8.45
N VAL A 83 -18.08 10.06 8.53
CA VAL A 83 -17.98 8.78 9.25
C VAL A 83 -17.03 7.84 8.52
N VAL A 84 -17.13 7.78 7.18
CA VAL A 84 -16.17 7.03 6.33
C VAL A 84 -14.75 7.54 6.52
N LYS A 85 -14.53 8.86 6.43
CA LYS A 85 -13.21 9.47 6.67
C LYS A 85 -12.69 9.23 8.10
N PHE A 86 -13.55 9.22 9.12
CA PHE A 86 -13.16 8.89 10.49
C PHE A 86 -12.65 7.44 10.64
N PHE A 87 -13.38 6.44 10.13
CA PHE A 87 -12.91 5.03 10.19
C PHE A 87 -11.63 4.79 9.38
N ILE A 88 -11.44 5.53 8.29
CA ILE A 88 -10.18 5.55 7.54
C ILE A 88 -9.05 6.17 8.37
N ALA A 89 -9.28 7.29 9.08
CA ALA A 89 -8.29 7.91 9.96
C ALA A 89 -7.88 7.00 11.14
N VAL A 90 -8.82 6.29 11.75
CA VAL A 90 -8.55 5.29 12.80
C VAL A 90 -7.68 4.15 12.24
N SER A 91 -8.04 3.65 11.06
CA SER A 91 -7.28 2.60 10.36
C SER A 91 -5.85 3.07 10.01
N CYS A 92 -5.67 4.33 9.64
CA CYS A 92 -4.37 4.97 9.41
C CYS A 92 -3.52 5.04 10.68
N GLY A 93 -4.11 5.42 11.81
CA GLY A 93 -3.45 5.43 13.13
C GLY A 93 -2.94 4.04 13.52
N VAL A 94 -3.74 3.00 13.31
CA VAL A 94 -3.34 1.59 13.53
C VAL A 94 -2.19 1.18 12.61
N VAL A 95 -2.26 1.46 11.31
CA VAL A 95 -1.18 1.17 10.36
C VAL A 95 0.12 1.89 10.74
N GLY A 96 0.03 3.15 11.14
CA GLY A 96 1.17 3.94 11.59
C GLY A 96 1.82 3.37 12.86
N ALA A 97 1.02 2.98 13.85
CA ALA A 97 1.50 2.29 15.07
C ALA A 97 2.24 0.97 14.75
N LEU A 98 1.69 0.16 13.83
CA LEU A 98 2.33 -1.08 13.36
C LEU A 98 3.64 -0.82 12.60
N PHE A 99 3.81 0.36 12.00
CA PHE A 99 5.02 0.76 11.28
C PHE A 99 6.06 1.44 12.18
N THR A 100 5.71 1.89 13.38
CA THR A 100 6.62 2.55 14.32
C THR A 100 7.85 1.70 14.65
N PHE A 101 7.70 0.51 15.24
CA PHE A 101 8.86 -0.33 15.60
C PHE A 101 9.71 -0.75 14.39
N PRO A 102 9.13 -1.21 13.26
CA PRO A 102 9.88 -1.40 12.01
C PRO A 102 10.67 -0.16 11.57
N GLY A 103 10.08 1.03 11.58
CA GLY A 103 10.72 2.27 11.17
C GLY A 103 11.85 2.73 12.09
N LEU A 104 11.64 2.71 13.41
CA LEU A 104 12.68 3.01 14.41
C LEU A 104 13.88 2.06 14.25
N ARG A 105 13.62 0.76 14.01
CA ARG A 105 14.65 -0.25 13.80
C ARG A 105 15.35 -0.10 12.46
N MET A 106 14.60 0.19 11.40
CA MET A 106 15.13 0.49 10.05
C MET A 106 16.07 1.69 10.08
N ALA A 107 15.74 2.74 10.83
CA ALA A 107 16.60 3.90 11.01
C ALA A 107 17.91 3.56 11.72
N ARG A 108 17.85 2.82 12.84
CA ARG A 108 19.05 2.33 13.55
C ARG A 108 19.95 1.49 12.62
N MET A 109 19.39 0.46 11.99
CA MET A 109 20.15 -0.38 11.04
C MET A 109 20.75 0.43 9.88
N HIS A 110 20.09 1.51 9.44
CA HIS A 110 20.64 2.40 8.42
C HIS A 110 21.82 3.24 8.94
N TRP A 111 21.69 3.84 10.12
CA TRP A 111 22.77 4.56 10.81
C TRP A 111 24.01 3.67 11.00
N ASP A 112 23.79 2.45 11.51
CA ASP A 112 24.84 1.47 11.75
C ASP A 112 25.47 1.00 10.43
N SER A 113 24.67 0.78 9.38
CA SER A 113 25.20 0.43 8.04
C SER A 113 26.05 1.55 7.44
N LEU A 114 25.70 2.82 7.66
CA LEU A 114 26.49 3.97 7.21
C LEU A 114 27.84 4.08 7.95
N LYS A 115 27.90 3.62 9.21
CA LYS A 115 29.13 3.50 10.01
C LYS A 115 30.03 2.37 9.49
N PHE A 116 29.48 1.20 9.17
CA PHE A 116 30.26 0.06 8.63
C PHE A 116 30.60 0.16 7.13
N CYS A 117 30.05 1.13 6.39
CA CYS A 117 30.29 1.31 4.96
C CYS A 117 30.97 2.64 4.60
N GLN A 118 31.72 3.25 5.53
CA GLN A 118 32.34 4.57 5.33
C GLN A 118 33.27 4.62 4.10
N ASP A 119 34.07 3.56 3.88
CA ASP A 119 35.06 3.48 2.79
C ASP A 119 34.42 3.26 1.40
N ARG A 120 33.18 2.75 1.36
CA ARG A 120 32.52 2.30 0.12
C ARG A 120 31.49 3.33 -0.35
N VAL A 121 31.99 4.42 -0.93
CA VAL A 121 31.21 5.60 -1.40
C VAL A 121 29.96 5.21 -2.21
N PHE A 122 30.08 4.29 -3.18
CA PHE A 122 28.93 3.86 -3.99
C PHE A 122 27.85 3.13 -3.17
N LEU A 123 28.25 2.24 -2.26
CA LEU A 123 27.32 1.53 -1.38
C LEU A 123 26.65 2.50 -0.39
N LYS A 124 27.43 3.43 0.17
CA LYS A 124 26.93 4.53 1.00
C LYS A 124 25.91 5.39 0.25
N LEU A 125 26.13 5.70 -1.03
CA LEU A 125 25.17 6.41 -1.88
C LEU A 125 23.89 5.58 -2.10
N MET A 126 23.99 4.31 -2.49
CA MET A 126 22.82 3.43 -2.66
C MET A 126 21.99 3.32 -1.38
N LEU A 127 22.62 3.24 -0.20
CA LEU A 127 21.91 3.20 1.08
C LEU A 127 21.13 4.49 1.35
N ASN A 128 21.70 5.67 1.08
CA ASN A 128 21.01 6.95 1.25
C ASN A 128 19.86 7.12 0.24
N VAL A 129 20.08 6.76 -1.03
CA VAL A 129 19.02 6.76 -2.06
C VAL A 129 17.88 5.83 -1.68
N SER A 130 18.18 4.59 -1.25
CA SER A 130 17.18 3.63 -0.79
C SER A 130 16.42 4.11 0.44
N PHE A 131 17.09 4.82 1.36
CA PHE A 131 16.46 5.45 2.51
C PHE A 131 15.53 6.62 2.13
N ALA A 132 15.89 7.41 1.12
CA ALA A 132 15.11 8.54 0.63
C ALA A 132 13.93 8.17 -0.30
N LEU A 133 13.99 7.05 -1.02
CA LEU A 133 12.94 6.67 -1.99
C LEU A 133 11.49 6.69 -1.44
N PRO A 134 11.17 6.23 -0.22
CA PRO A 134 9.83 6.35 0.35
C PRO A 134 9.28 7.79 0.38
N PHE A 135 10.14 8.81 0.52
CA PHE A 135 9.74 10.22 0.42
C PHE A 135 9.37 10.62 -1.01
N LEU A 136 10.15 10.17 -2.00
CA LEU A 136 9.86 10.41 -3.42
C LEU A 136 8.56 9.72 -3.84
N LEU A 137 8.29 8.50 -3.34
CA LEU A 137 7.03 7.79 -3.54
C LEU A 137 5.82 8.55 -2.96
N VAL A 138 5.98 9.28 -1.86
CA VAL A 138 4.92 10.14 -1.27
C VAL A 138 4.69 11.40 -2.12
N ILE A 139 5.77 12.01 -2.65
CA ILE A 139 5.70 13.21 -3.49
C ILE A 139 4.98 12.93 -4.82
N LEU A 140 5.09 11.72 -5.38
CA LEU A 140 4.43 11.31 -6.63
C LEU A 140 2.89 11.30 -6.59
N TRP A 141 2.28 11.66 -5.46
CA TRP A 141 0.83 11.83 -5.29
C TRP A 141 0.43 13.28 -5.01
N VAL A 142 1.40 14.20 -4.87
CA VAL A 142 1.15 15.63 -4.70
C VAL A 142 1.09 16.27 -6.09
N LYS A 143 -0.10 16.61 -6.57
CA LYS A 143 -0.36 17.12 -7.93
C LYS A 143 0.55 18.27 -8.36
N PRO A 144 0.64 19.40 -7.63
CA PRO A 144 1.43 20.56 -8.07
C PRO A 144 2.94 20.33 -8.07
N ILE A 145 3.43 19.26 -7.44
CA ILE A 145 4.86 18.88 -7.44
C ILE A 145 5.16 17.82 -8.51
N SER A 146 4.22 16.92 -8.78
CA SER A 146 4.43 15.73 -9.62
C SER A 146 3.59 15.75 -10.90
N ARG A 147 2.29 15.44 -10.82
CA ARG A 147 1.43 15.33 -12.02
C ARG A 147 1.43 16.61 -12.83
N ASP A 148 1.07 17.74 -12.24
CA ASP A 148 0.85 18.98 -12.99
C ASP A 148 2.14 19.47 -13.66
N TYR A 149 3.29 19.23 -13.00
CA TYR A 149 4.62 19.57 -13.50
C TYR A 149 5.09 18.67 -14.66
N LEU A 150 4.61 17.41 -14.73
CA LEU A 150 5.05 16.43 -15.73
C LEU A 150 4.04 16.23 -16.89
N THR A 151 2.73 16.33 -16.60
CA THR A 151 1.65 16.00 -17.56
C THR A 151 0.83 17.21 -18.02
N ALA A 152 0.89 18.35 -17.33
CA ALA A 152 0.17 19.57 -17.73
C ALA A 152 1.11 20.72 -18.15
N ARG A 153 2.30 20.80 -17.57
CA ARG A 153 3.30 21.82 -17.95
C ARG A 153 3.99 21.47 -19.26
N ILE A 154 3.86 22.37 -20.24
CA ILE A 154 4.70 22.40 -21.45
C ILE A 154 5.97 23.19 -21.13
N PHE A 155 7.13 22.67 -21.51
CA PHE A 155 8.43 23.34 -21.34
C PHE A 155 8.80 24.15 -22.59
N SER A 156 9.61 25.20 -22.41
CA SER A 156 10.04 26.05 -23.53
C SER A 156 10.79 25.20 -24.58
N GLY A 157 10.31 25.21 -25.82
CA GLY A 157 10.83 24.36 -26.91
C GLY A 157 10.14 23.00 -27.09
N MET A 158 9.10 22.69 -26.31
CA MET A 158 8.26 21.50 -26.50
C MET A 158 6.86 21.87 -27.01
N ASN A 159 6.27 21.03 -27.87
CA ASN A 159 4.90 21.19 -28.37
C ASN A 159 3.84 20.45 -27.53
N ALA A 160 4.28 19.63 -26.57
CA ALA A 160 3.46 18.76 -25.74
C ALA A 160 4.03 18.70 -24.31
N PRO A 161 3.25 18.29 -23.29
CA PRO A 161 3.79 17.98 -21.96
C PRO A 161 4.78 16.80 -22.02
N LEU A 162 5.63 16.68 -21.00
CA LEU A 162 6.67 15.65 -20.94
C LEU A 162 6.09 14.22 -20.91
N LEU A 163 4.94 14.04 -20.27
CA LEU A 163 4.42 12.74 -19.89
C LEU A 163 2.89 12.66 -20.05
N SER A 164 2.41 11.55 -20.62
CA SER A 164 0.99 11.24 -20.72
C SER A 164 0.41 10.77 -19.38
N THR A 165 -0.92 10.91 -19.24
CA THR A 165 -1.67 10.47 -18.04
C THR A 165 -1.46 8.98 -17.75
N GLU A 166 -1.45 8.10 -18.76
CA GLU A 166 -1.19 6.66 -18.58
C GLU A 166 0.27 6.37 -18.19
N ALA A 167 1.24 7.06 -18.81
CA ALA A 167 2.65 6.85 -18.50
C ALA A 167 3.01 7.35 -17.09
N PHE A 168 2.36 8.39 -16.56
CA PHE A 168 2.55 8.85 -15.19
C PHE A 168 2.11 7.80 -14.15
N GLU A 169 0.94 7.18 -14.33
CA GLU A 169 0.50 6.07 -13.47
C GLU A 169 1.43 4.86 -13.60
N THR A 170 1.87 4.55 -14.82
CA THR A 170 2.84 3.47 -15.06
C THR A 170 4.17 3.73 -14.32
N ILE A 171 4.70 4.97 -14.36
CA ILE A 171 5.91 5.37 -13.64
C ILE A 171 5.70 5.30 -12.12
N ARG A 172 4.55 5.75 -11.60
CA ARG A 172 4.18 5.66 -10.18
C ARG A 172 4.19 4.21 -9.68
N LEU A 173 3.64 3.28 -10.47
CA LEU A 173 3.66 1.84 -10.17
C LEU A 173 5.09 1.25 -10.20
N ILE A 174 5.85 1.56 -11.26
CA ILE A 174 7.23 1.06 -11.44
C ILE A 174 8.15 1.60 -10.34
N ALA A 175 8.00 2.86 -9.92
CA ALA A 175 8.81 3.46 -8.87
C ALA A 175 8.72 2.69 -7.54
N VAL A 176 7.52 2.20 -7.17
CA VAL A 176 7.37 1.34 -5.98
C VAL A 176 8.10 0.01 -6.19
N VAL A 177 7.90 -0.66 -7.34
CA VAL A 177 8.56 -1.94 -7.63
C VAL A 177 10.09 -1.83 -7.59
N VAL A 178 10.65 -0.79 -8.20
CA VAL A 178 12.10 -0.50 -8.18
C VAL A 178 12.58 -0.22 -6.74
N THR A 179 11.81 0.54 -5.96
CA THR A 179 12.13 0.80 -4.54
C THR A 179 12.15 -0.48 -3.71
N VAL A 180 11.17 -1.38 -3.92
CA VAL A 180 11.07 -2.68 -3.26
C VAL A 180 12.24 -3.59 -3.65
N LEU A 181 12.58 -3.69 -4.94
CA LEU A 181 13.71 -4.48 -5.42
C LEU A 181 15.04 -3.95 -4.87
N LEU A 182 15.27 -2.63 -4.86
CA LEU A 182 16.46 -2.02 -4.27
C LEU A 182 16.59 -2.34 -2.77
N ARG A 183 15.47 -2.38 -2.03
CA ARG A 183 15.50 -2.77 -0.61
C ARG A 183 15.84 -4.25 -0.43
N PHE A 184 15.33 -5.15 -1.26
CA PHE A 184 15.74 -6.56 -1.21
C PHE A 184 17.23 -6.75 -1.53
N ILE A 185 17.76 -6.02 -2.52
CA ILE A 185 19.20 -6.03 -2.86
C ILE A 185 20.07 -5.54 -1.70
N LEU A 186 19.62 -4.52 -0.96
CA LEU A 186 20.35 -3.96 0.19
C LEU A 186 20.08 -4.66 1.52
N MET A 187 19.07 -5.55 1.61
CA MET A 187 18.69 -6.26 2.83
C MET A 187 19.87 -6.96 3.53
N PRO A 188 20.79 -7.67 2.84
CA PRO A 188 21.94 -8.30 3.49
C PRO A 188 22.86 -7.31 4.22
N VAL A 189 22.98 -6.07 3.71
CA VAL A 189 23.83 -5.02 4.32
C VAL A 189 23.20 -4.52 5.62
N TYR A 190 21.90 -4.26 5.62
CA TYR A 190 21.17 -3.85 6.83
C TYR A 190 21.14 -4.96 7.90
N LEU A 191 20.96 -6.23 7.49
CA LEU A 191 21.00 -7.37 8.40
C LEU A 191 22.42 -7.64 8.95
N GLN A 192 23.48 -7.44 8.14
CA GLN A 192 24.85 -7.53 8.63
C GLN A 192 25.17 -6.42 9.64
N ALA A 193 24.69 -5.19 9.42
CA ALA A 193 24.83 -4.11 10.41
C ALA A 193 24.12 -4.45 11.73
N TYR A 194 22.94 -5.10 11.68
CA TYR A 194 22.29 -5.62 12.88
C TYR A 194 23.08 -6.74 13.57
N LEU A 195 23.70 -7.66 12.82
CA LEU A 195 24.56 -8.70 13.39
C LEU A 195 25.83 -8.13 14.04
N ASN A 196 26.41 -7.07 13.47
CA ASN A 196 27.58 -6.40 14.03
C ASN A 196 27.31 -5.79 15.42
N LEU A 197 26.05 -5.55 15.80
CA LEU A 197 25.66 -5.12 17.15
C LEU A 197 26.18 -6.08 18.24
N ALA A 198 26.32 -7.38 17.94
CA ALA A 198 26.90 -8.35 18.87
C ALA A 198 28.39 -8.05 19.17
N HIS A 199 29.15 -7.58 18.17
CA HIS A 199 30.53 -7.14 18.36
C HIS A 199 30.57 -5.81 19.13
N GLU A 200 29.73 -4.85 18.77
CA GLU A 200 29.70 -3.54 19.46
C GLU A 200 29.37 -3.69 20.94
N ARG A 201 28.42 -4.56 21.30
CA ARG A 201 28.07 -4.84 22.70
C ARG A 201 29.20 -5.47 23.51
N VAL A 202 30.09 -6.22 22.88
CA VAL A 202 31.30 -6.76 23.53
C VAL A 202 32.35 -5.65 23.73
N GLU A 203 32.54 -4.76 22.75
CA GLU A 203 33.46 -3.62 22.88
C GLU A 203 32.95 -2.51 23.81
N GLU A 204 31.63 -2.35 23.95
CA GLU A 204 30.99 -1.53 24.98
C GLU A 204 31.25 -2.15 26.36
N GLN A 205 30.95 -3.44 26.55
CA GLN A 205 31.10 -4.09 27.85
C GLN A 205 32.56 -4.20 28.33
N LYS A 206 33.56 -4.20 27.43
CA LYS A 206 34.99 -4.09 27.80
C LYS A 206 35.35 -2.77 28.51
N LYS A 207 34.51 -1.73 28.41
CA LYS A 207 34.70 -0.42 29.05
C LYS A 207 33.98 -0.31 30.39
N GLU A 208 33.06 -1.23 30.69
CA GLU A 208 32.30 -1.26 31.94
C GLU A 208 33.10 -1.99 33.03
N ALA A 209 33.28 -1.36 34.19
CA ALA A 209 33.97 -1.97 35.32
C ALA A 209 33.03 -2.95 36.05
N GLY A 210 33.13 -4.24 35.75
CA GLY A 210 32.34 -5.28 36.41
C GLY A 210 32.80 -6.71 36.12
N ARG A 211 32.32 -7.67 36.92
CA ARG A 211 32.50 -9.12 36.68
C ARG A 211 31.22 -9.70 36.12
N ILE A 212 31.20 -10.02 34.83
CA ILE A 212 30.13 -10.78 34.17
C ILE A 212 30.51 -12.27 34.07
N THR A 213 29.54 -13.19 34.12
CA THR A 213 29.80 -14.61 33.84
C THR A 213 29.82 -14.89 32.33
N ASN A 214 30.60 -15.89 31.89
CA ASN A 214 30.62 -16.31 30.48
C ASN A 214 29.22 -16.70 29.96
N VAL A 215 28.34 -17.21 30.84
CA VAL A 215 26.96 -17.60 30.49
C VAL A 215 26.09 -16.38 30.20
N GLU A 216 26.19 -15.31 30.99
CA GLU A 216 25.47 -14.05 30.72
C GLU A 216 25.98 -13.38 29.44
N LEU A 217 27.30 -13.38 29.21
CA LEU A 217 27.90 -12.84 27.99
C LEU A 217 27.43 -13.61 26.75
N GLN A 218 27.45 -14.95 26.81
CA GLN A 218 26.92 -15.81 25.74
C GLN A 218 25.41 -15.55 25.54
N LYS A 219 24.62 -15.41 26.61
CA LYS A 219 23.18 -15.09 26.52
C LYS A 219 22.91 -13.72 25.87
N LYS A 220 23.70 -12.69 26.19
CA LYS A 220 23.64 -11.35 25.55
C LYS A 220 23.94 -11.42 24.05
N ILE A 221 24.87 -12.29 23.62
CA ILE A 221 25.25 -12.44 22.21
C ILE A 221 24.21 -13.29 21.46
N SER A 222 23.86 -14.47 21.98
CA SER A 222 22.95 -15.41 21.32
C SER A 222 21.54 -14.85 21.12
N SER A 223 21.05 -13.98 22.01
CA SER A 223 19.74 -13.34 21.85
C SER A 223 19.65 -12.50 20.57
N ILE A 224 20.71 -11.79 20.18
CA ILE A 224 20.78 -11.01 18.94
C ILE A 224 20.63 -11.92 17.71
N PHE A 225 21.30 -13.08 17.72
CA PHE A 225 21.20 -14.05 16.62
C PHE A 225 19.81 -14.69 16.51
N TYR A 226 19.20 -15.13 17.62
CA TYR A 226 17.83 -15.67 17.60
C TYR A 226 16.80 -14.62 17.14
N TYR A 227 17.04 -13.35 17.47
CA TYR A 227 16.14 -12.25 17.14
C TYR A 227 16.30 -11.73 15.70
N LEU A 228 17.36 -12.12 14.97
CA LEU A 228 17.58 -11.77 13.55
C LEU A 228 16.38 -12.10 12.66
N CYS A 229 15.68 -13.21 12.92
CA CYS A 229 14.48 -13.60 12.19
C CYS A 229 13.34 -12.58 12.38
N VAL A 230 13.15 -12.07 13.60
CA VAL A 230 12.16 -11.02 13.90
C VAL A 230 12.55 -9.70 13.22
N VAL A 231 13.83 -9.34 13.23
CA VAL A 231 14.35 -8.15 12.54
C VAL A 231 14.13 -8.24 11.02
N THR A 232 14.41 -9.41 10.42
CA THR A 232 14.19 -9.67 8.99
C THR A 232 12.72 -9.53 8.62
N LEU A 233 11.82 -10.09 9.43
CA LEU A 233 10.38 -9.95 9.23
C LEU A 233 9.89 -8.50 9.37
N GLN A 234 10.42 -7.72 10.32
CA GLN A 234 10.11 -6.30 10.44
C GLN A 234 10.69 -5.44 9.31
N TYR A 235 11.83 -5.82 8.73
CA TYR A 235 12.35 -5.19 7.52
C TYR A 235 11.43 -5.43 6.31
N VAL A 236 11.05 -6.69 6.09
CA VAL A 236 10.35 -7.13 4.87
C VAL A 236 8.85 -6.84 4.89
N ALA A 237 8.17 -6.91 6.04
CA ALA A 237 6.71 -6.81 6.11
C ALA A 237 6.14 -5.43 5.67
N PRO A 238 6.71 -4.26 6.04
CA PRO A 238 6.26 -2.97 5.53
C PRO A 238 6.44 -2.85 4.00
N ILE A 239 7.56 -3.37 3.49
CA ILE A 239 7.92 -3.31 2.06
C ILE A 239 6.94 -4.13 1.23
N LEU A 240 6.68 -5.39 1.62
CA LEU A 240 5.72 -6.25 0.92
C LEU A 240 4.26 -5.81 1.09
N MET A 241 3.94 -5.12 2.18
CA MET A 241 2.63 -4.51 2.38
C MET A 241 2.40 -3.32 1.42
N CYS A 242 3.41 -2.46 1.21
CA CYS A 242 3.37 -1.41 0.19
C CYS A 242 3.28 -1.98 -1.23
N LEU A 243 4.07 -3.01 -1.54
CA LEU A 243 4.01 -3.72 -2.83
C LEU A 243 2.61 -4.31 -3.07
N PHE A 244 2.03 -4.97 -2.06
CA PHE A 244 0.71 -5.59 -2.17
C PHE A 244 -0.38 -4.56 -2.50
N PHE A 245 -0.43 -3.43 -1.79
CA PHE A 245 -1.40 -2.38 -2.12
C PHE A 245 -1.17 -1.76 -3.50
N THR A 246 0.09 -1.62 -3.93
CA THR A 246 0.42 -1.14 -5.29
C THR A 246 -0.07 -2.12 -6.37
N LEU A 247 0.11 -3.43 -6.17
CA LEU A 247 -0.37 -4.44 -7.10
C LEU A 247 -1.90 -4.56 -7.10
N MET A 248 -2.57 -4.33 -5.96
CA MET A 248 -4.03 -4.23 -5.91
C MET A 248 -4.55 -2.97 -6.60
N TYR A 249 -3.92 -1.81 -6.38
CA TYR A 249 -4.21 -0.55 -7.09
C TYR A 249 -4.09 -0.74 -8.61
N LYS A 250 -2.98 -1.36 -9.07
CA LYS A 250 -2.76 -1.71 -10.48
C LYS A 250 -3.84 -2.63 -11.04
N THR A 251 -4.20 -3.70 -10.32
CA THR A 251 -5.01 -4.80 -10.85
C THR A 251 -6.51 -4.54 -10.76
N LEU A 252 -6.98 -3.88 -9.70
CA LEU A 252 -8.39 -3.56 -9.47
C LEU A 252 -8.76 -2.13 -9.92
N GLY A 253 -7.76 -1.25 -10.06
CA GLY A 253 -7.89 0.05 -10.68
C GLY A 253 -7.65 0.07 -12.19
N ASP A 254 -7.53 -1.08 -12.83
CA ASP A 254 -7.46 -1.21 -14.30
C ASP A 254 -6.32 -0.38 -14.94
N PHE A 255 -5.10 -0.54 -14.41
CA PHE A 255 -3.90 0.11 -14.94
C PHE A 255 -3.00 -0.87 -15.69
N THR A 256 -2.41 -0.41 -16.79
CA THR A 256 -1.50 -1.18 -17.64
C THR A 256 -0.03 -0.98 -17.20
N TRP A 257 0.85 -1.91 -17.59
CA TRP A 257 2.30 -1.69 -17.51
C TRP A 257 2.87 -1.00 -18.77
N SER A 258 2.04 -0.83 -19.81
CA SER A 258 2.45 -0.42 -21.15
C SER A 258 2.26 1.07 -21.43
N GLY A 259 1.80 1.90 -20.49
CA GLY A 259 1.58 3.33 -20.72
C GLY A 259 2.83 4.08 -21.21
N ILE A 260 4.02 3.69 -20.74
CA ILE A 260 5.30 4.23 -21.24
C ILE A 260 5.56 3.80 -22.70
N LEU A 261 5.33 2.52 -23.01
CA LEU A 261 5.53 1.96 -24.36
C LEU A 261 4.55 2.53 -25.38
N LYS A 262 3.28 2.71 -24.99
CA LYS A 262 2.26 3.44 -25.76
C LYS A 262 2.69 4.88 -26.02
N GLN A 263 3.29 5.57 -25.05
CA GLN A 263 3.75 6.94 -25.28
C GLN A 263 4.91 7.01 -26.28
N SER A 264 5.82 6.02 -26.31
CA SER A 264 6.80 5.93 -27.40
C SER A 264 6.16 5.64 -28.75
N ALA A 265 5.11 4.82 -28.83
CA ALA A 265 4.38 4.55 -30.07
C ALA A 265 3.60 5.78 -30.57
N MET A 266 2.88 6.50 -29.69
CA MET A 266 2.18 7.75 -30.02
C MET A 266 3.10 8.91 -30.44
N LEU A 267 4.42 8.81 -30.24
CA LEU A 267 5.39 9.77 -30.77
C LEU A 267 5.88 9.42 -32.19
N ASP A 268 5.53 8.23 -32.70
CA ASP A 268 5.97 7.66 -33.98
C ASP A 268 4.77 7.48 -34.95
N GLU A 269 3.61 7.03 -34.44
CA GLU A 269 2.41 6.65 -35.21
C GLU A 269 1.50 7.85 -35.57
N CYS A 270 2.05 8.83 -36.29
CA CYS A 270 1.28 9.97 -36.81
C CYS A 270 0.85 9.75 -38.28
N SER A 271 -0.08 8.82 -38.55
CA SER A 271 -0.86 8.82 -39.82
C SER A 271 -2.03 7.82 -39.96
N ALA A 272 -1.92 6.57 -39.49
CA ALA A 272 -2.67 5.46 -40.11
C ALA A 272 -4.04 5.07 -39.52
N ASP A 273 -4.15 4.89 -38.19
CA ASP A 273 -5.16 3.95 -37.64
C ASP A 273 -6.63 4.43 -37.64
N LEU A 274 -6.89 5.72 -37.87
CA LEU A 274 -8.24 6.30 -37.73
C LEU A 274 -9.27 5.77 -38.77
N GLU A 275 -8.81 5.17 -39.87
CA GLU A 275 -9.70 4.52 -40.86
C GLU A 275 -10.08 3.08 -40.49
N TYR A 276 -9.22 2.36 -39.76
CA TYR A 276 -9.43 0.92 -39.51
C TYR A 276 -10.59 0.67 -38.53
N GLU A 277 -10.59 1.34 -37.37
CA GLU A 277 -11.64 1.19 -36.35
C GLU A 277 -13.05 1.49 -36.91
N LYS A 278 -13.14 2.50 -37.80
CA LYS A 278 -14.38 2.91 -38.46
C LYS A 278 -14.92 1.87 -39.44
N SER A 279 -14.06 1.03 -40.02
CA SER A 279 -14.45 -0.07 -40.90
C SER A 279 -15.03 -1.27 -40.14
N VAL A 280 -14.45 -1.60 -38.97
CA VAL A 280 -14.86 -2.74 -38.14
C VAL A 280 -16.25 -2.52 -37.53
N LEU A 281 -16.52 -1.30 -37.04
CA LEU A 281 -17.82 -0.97 -36.43
C LEU A 281 -18.99 -1.05 -37.43
N ALA A 282 -18.73 -0.83 -38.72
CA ALA A 282 -19.74 -0.93 -39.78
C ALA A 282 -20.10 -2.38 -40.14
N ALA A 283 -19.25 -3.36 -39.83
CA ALA A 283 -19.49 -4.77 -40.16
C ALA A 283 -20.42 -5.47 -39.14
N MET A 284 -20.48 -5.00 -37.89
CA MET A 284 -21.19 -5.66 -36.79
C MET A 284 -22.71 -5.40 -36.74
N THR A 285 -23.25 -4.52 -37.58
CA THR A 285 -24.66 -4.07 -37.51
C THR A 285 -25.61 -4.77 -38.49
N THR A 286 -25.13 -5.74 -39.28
CA THR A 286 -25.87 -6.30 -40.42
C THR A 286 -26.07 -7.83 -40.33
N GLU A 287 -26.67 -8.34 -39.25
CA GLU A 287 -27.23 -9.70 -39.24
C GLU A 287 -28.47 -9.84 -38.32
N SER A 288 -29.65 -9.80 -38.94
CA SER A 288 -30.99 -10.03 -38.39
C SER A 288 -31.21 -11.52 -38.04
N SER A 289 -31.70 -11.95 -36.87
CA SER A 289 -33.05 -11.81 -36.26
C SER A 289 -34.08 -12.88 -36.70
N ILE A 290 -35.05 -13.20 -35.81
CA ILE A 290 -36.15 -14.21 -35.93
C ILE A 290 -35.64 -15.68 -36.04
N ILE A 291 -36.27 -16.79 -35.60
CA ILE A 291 -37.58 -17.25 -35.03
C ILE A 291 -37.27 -18.34 -33.93
N ASP A 292 -38.14 -19.05 -33.18
CA ASP A 292 -39.61 -19.27 -33.08
C ASP A 292 -40.01 -19.76 -31.65
N THR A 293 -41.28 -20.11 -31.42
CA THR A 293 -41.87 -20.65 -30.15
C THR A 293 -42.12 -22.17 -30.12
N ASN A 294 -42.22 -22.79 -28.92
CA ASN A 294 -43.30 -23.75 -28.57
C ASN A 294 -43.30 -24.27 -27.11
N ASP A 295 -44.46 -24.77 -26.66
CA ASP A 295 -44.73 -25.37 -25.35
C ASP A 295 -44.15 -26.78 -25.13
N PHE A 296 -43.87 -27.14 -23.87
CA PHE A 296 -44.32 -28.42 -23.30
C PHE A 296 -44.45 -28.34 -21.76
N ALA A 297 -45.60 -28.75 -21.23
CA ALA A 297 -45.86 -28.83 -19.80
C ALA A 297 -45.72 -30.26 -19.27
N THR A 298 -45.17 -30.43 -18.06
CA THR A 298 -45.21 -31.70 -17.31
C THR A 298 -45.24 -31.37 -15.81
N VAL A 299 -46.02 -32.12 -15.03
CA VAL A 299 -46.37 -31.79 -13.64
C VAL A 299 -46.25 -33.04 -12.76
N THR A 300 -46.06 -32.84 -11.45
CA THR A 300 -46.04 -33.80 -10.32
C THR A 300 -44.75 -34.62 -10.12
N PRO A 301 -44.44 -35.07 -8.88
CA PRO A 301 -44.95 -34.61 -7.57
C PRO A 301 -43.84 -34.17 -6.58
N GLU A 302 -44.24 -33.45 -5.53
CA GLU A 302 -43.42 -33.15 -4.34
C GLU A 302 -43.16 -34.45 -3.53
N SER A 303 -42.07 -34.61 -2.77
CA SER A 303 -42.04 -34.08 -1.39
C SER A 303 -40.67 -34.15 -0.67
N GLU A 304 -39.64 -34.78 -1.23
CA GLU A 304 -38.28 -34.79 -0.62
C GLU A 304 -37.35 -33.73 -1.21
N GLN A 305 -37.67 -33.19 -2.39
CA GLN A 305 -36.78 -32.31 -3.14
C GLN A 305 -36.74 -30.87 -2.59
N GLU A 306 -37.76 -30.44 -1.84
CA GLU A 306 -37.90 -29.06 -1.38
C GLU A 306 -36.74 -28.58 -0.49
N LEU A 307 -36.24 -29.39 0.44
CA LEU A 307 -35.15 -28.95 1.32
C LEU A 307 -33.85 -28.75 0.52
N ALA A 308 -33.57 -29.63 -0.45
CA ALA A 308 -32.42 -29.50 -1.33
C ALA A 308 -32.57 -28.33 -2.31
N SER A 309 -33.77 -28.12 -2.88
CA SER A 309 -34.04 -26.98 -3.77
C SER A 309 -34.03 -25.65 -3.02
N ASN A 310 -34.47 -25.60 -1.76
CA ASN A 310 -34.41 -24.40 -0.92
C ASN A 310 -32.98 -24.06 -0.49
N ILE A 311 -32.14 -25.06 -0.20
CA ILE A 311 -30.71 -24.82 0.04
C ILE A 311 -30.01 -24.37 -1.25
N LEU A 312 -30.32 -24.99 -2.39
CA LEU A 312 -29.75 -24.62 -3.69
C LEU A 312 -30.20 -23.23 -4.16
N SER A 313 -31.48 -22.89 -4.03
CA SER A 313 -32.02 -21.57 -4.39
C SER A 313 -31.53 -20.48 -3.44
N THR A 314 -31.33 -20.79 -2.15
CA THR A 314 -30.68 -19.89 -1.19
C THR A 314 -29.19 -19.70 -1.51
N ALA A 315 -28.48 -20.75 -1.95
CA ALA A 315 -27.10 -20.63 -2.40
C ALA A 315 -26.98 -19.82 -3.71
N GLN A 316 -27.94 -19.99 -4.64
CA GLN A 316 -28.02 -19.21 -5.88
C GLN A 316 -28.39 -17.75 -5.62
N SER A 317 -29.37 -17.47 -4.76
CA SER A 317 -29.73 -16.09 -4.39
C SER A 317 -28.62 -15.42 -3.61
N PHE A 318 -27.93 -16.12 -2.70
CA PHE A 318 -26.73 -15.62 -2.04
C PHE A 318 -25.59 -15.35 -3.04
N HIS A 319 -25.36 -16.21 -4.03
CA HIS A 319 -24.37 -15.97 -5.08
C HIS A 319 -24.72 -14.74 -5.94
N LEU A 320 -25.99 -14.58 -6.33
CA LEU A 320 -26.47 -13.42 -7.06
C LEU A 320 -26.35 -12.13 -6.24
N SER A 321 -26.74 -12.14 -4.96
CA SER A 321 -26.58 -11.02 -4.03
C SER A 321 -25.11 -10.69 -3.73
N LEU A 322 -24.22 -11.69 -3.73
CA LEU A 322 -22.77 -11.48 -3.61
C LEU A 322 -22.18 -10.91 -4.91
N GLN A 323 -22.70 -11.30 -6.07
CA GLN A 323 -22.30 -10.77 -7.37
C GLN A 323 -22.79 -9.32 -7.58
N SER A 324 -24.00 -8.97 -7.13
CA SER A 324 -24.49 -7.59 -7.16
C SER A 324 -23.85 -6.71 -6.09
N LEU A 325 -23.55 -7.25 -4.90
CA LEU A 325 -22.69 -6.57 -3.92
C LEU A 325 -21.29 -6.31 -4.48
N LYS A 326 -20.74 -7.23 -5.29
CA LYS A 326 -19.46 -7.02 -5.97
C LYS A 326 -19.52 -5.86 -6.98
N SER A 327 -20.64 -5.64 -7.68
CA SER A 327 -20.80 -4.48 -8.58
C SER A 327 -20.86 -3.12 -7.86
N VAL A 328 -21.13 -3.08 -6.54
CA VAL A 328 -20.99 -1.84 -5.74
C VAL A 328 -19.53 -1.37 -5.66
N PHE A 329 -18.57 -2.29 -5.77
CA PHE A 329 -17.14 -1.98 -5.77
C PHE A 329 -16.63 -1.74 -7.20
N THR A 330 -16.90 -0.55 -7.73
CA THR A 330 -16.42 -0.13 -9.05
C THR A 330 -14.90 0.02 -9.09
N LYS A 331 -14.33 0.11 -10.30
CA LYS A 331 -12.89 0.40 -10.48
C LYS A 331 -12.46 1.73 -9.83
N GLU A 332 -13.33 2.73 -9.76
CA GLU A 332 -13.03 4.01 -9.11
C GLU A 332 -13.02 3.87 -7.57
N VAL A 333 -13.91 3.03 -7.01
CA VAL A 333 -13.87 2.65 -5.59
C VAL A 333 -12.53 1.98 -5.24
N PHE A 334 -12.07 1.03 -6.07
CA PHE A 334 -10.77 0.38 -5.88
C PHE A 334 -9.57 1.32 -6.09
N ARG A 335 -9.66 2.25 -7.05
CA ARG A 335 -8.64 3.30 -7.25
C ARG A 335 -8.45 4.15 -6.00
N GLY A 336 -9.52 4.72 -5.45
CA GLY A 336 -9.42 5.55 -4.25
C GLY A 336 -8.94 4.77 -3.01
N ILE A 337 -9.48 3.56 -2.78
CA ILE A 337 -9.12 2.74 -1.61
C ILE A 337 -7.65 2.28 -1.68
N PHE A 338 -7.23 1.65 -2.79
CA PHE A 338 -5.86 1.12 -2.89
C PHE A 338 -4.83 2.20 -3.22
N GLY A 339 -5.23 3.30 -3.85
CA GLY A 339 -4.37 4.48 -4.01
C GLY A 339 -4.05 5.10 -2.67
N PHE A 340 -5.07 5.37 -1.85
CA PHE A 340 -4.87 5.85 -0.47
C PHE A 340 -4.04 4.86 0.37
N ALA A 341 -4.36 3.57 0.32
CA ALA A 341 -3.63 2.56 1.08
C ALA A 341 -2.14 2.49 0.66
N THR A 342 -1.84 2.59 -0.63
CA THR A 342 -0.47 2.65 -1.17
C THR A 342 0.26 3.89 -0.66
N TRP A 343 -0.35 5.07 -0.82
CA TRP A 343 0.23 6.34 -0.41
C TRP A 343 0.45 6.42 1.11
N TRP A 344 -0.56 6.08 1.91
CA TRP A 344 -0.48 6.11 3.38
C TRP A 344 0.59 5.14 3.91
N SER A 345 0.78 3.98 3.25
CA SER A 345 1.80 3.02 3.64
C SER A 345 3.21 3.52 3.30
N CYS A 346 3.40 4.16 2.14
CA CYS A 346 4.66 4.84 1.81
C CYS A 346 4.95 6.01 2.77
N PHE A 347 3.92 6.79 3.12
CA PHE A 347 4.02 7.87 4.10
C PHE A 347 4.39 7.35 5.49
N SER A 348 3.70 6.32 5.98
CA SER A 348 3.99 5.68 7.28
C SER A 348 5.41 5.10 7.31
N TRP A 349 5.88 4.52 6.20
CA TRP A 349 7.23 3.97 6.08
C TRP A 349 8.30 5.07 6.12
N PHE A 350 8.09 6.16 5.38
CA PHE A 350 8.94 7.35 5.40
C PHE A 350 8.97 8.00 6.79
N ALA A 351 7.81 8.27 7.38
CA ALA A 351 7.67 8.99 8.64
C ALA A 351 8.25 8.20 9.82
N ALA A 352 7.98 6.89 9.93
CA ALA A 352 8.53 6.06 11.00
C ALA A 352 10.06 5.90 10.90
N SER A 353 10.59 5.80 9.67
CA SER A 353 12.04 5.76 9.44
C SER A 353 12.70 7.11 9.76
N SER A 354 12.06 8.22 9.40
CA SER A 354 12.58 9.57 9.66
C SER A 354 12.56 9.91 11.15
N LEU A 355 11.49 9.56 11.86
CA LEU A 355 11.39 9.67 13.32
C LEU A 355 12.53 8.89 14.01
N GLY A 356 12.84 7.69 13.53
CA GLY A 356 13.97 6.89 14.04
C GLY A 356 15.34 7.54 13.82
N MET A 357 15.55 8.23 12.69
CA MET A 357 16.80 8.96 12.42
C MET A 357 16.94 10.19 13.32
N VAL A 358 15.84 10.92 13.55
CA VAL A 358 15.82 12.05 14.50
C VAL A 358 16.09 11.57 15.93
N TYR A 359 15.43 10.48 16.36
CA TYR A 359 15.67 9.83 17.64
C TYR A 359 17.14 9.42 17.81
N GLN A 360 17.72 8.71 16.84
CA GLN A 360 19.12 8.29 16.91
C GLN A 360 20.08 9.50 16.92
N SER A 361 19.81 10.54 16.13
CA SER A 361 20.61 11.78 16.10
C SER A 361 20.60 12.53 17.44
N TYR A 362 19.47 12.52 18.16
CA TYR A 362 19.36 13.10 19.51
C TYR A 362 20.20 12.31 20.53
N PHE A 363 20.00 11.00 20.63
CA PHE A 363 20.72 10.12 21.57
C PHE A 363 22.17 9.79 21.17
N THR A 364 22.68 10.35 20.07
CA THR A 364 24.12 10.29 19.68
C THR A 364 24.83 11.63 19.92
N LYS A 365 24.12 12.65 20.43
CA LYS A 365 24.66 14.00 20.75
C LYS A 365 24.55 14.37 22.23
N SER A 366 23.94 13.50 23.03
CA SER A 366 23.90 13.54 24.49
C SER A 366 24.71 12.39 25.07
#